data_AF-A0A954KSU5-F1
#
_entry.id   AF-A0A954KSU5-F1
#
_cell.length_a   1.000
_cell.length_b   1.000
_cell.length_c   1.000
_cell.angle_alpha   90.00
_cell.angle_beta   90.00
_cell.angle_gamma   90.00
#
_symmetry.space_group_name_H-M   'P 1'
#
loop_
_entity.id
_entity.type
_entity.pdbx_description
1 polymer ?
#
loop_
_entity_poly.entity_id
_entity_poly.type
_entity_poly.pdbx_seq_one_letter_code
_entity_poly.pdbx_strand_id
1 'polypeptide(L)'
;MIRSIPVQHDPTCSRHRAGLSLLEVTMSTLLVSILLLTALQTVGASFRSEFYTAQQTQAILFAEDMLSEIIQMEYEEPDDNPIFGRENGEGTSDRLAWDDVDDYDGWSSSPLEYRDGTQIPDTTSWTRTVTVVRVEANNPESTTNQDDGLKRITVTVSKDGVELGSLSVLQSQAWINTIPDPENHLSTGSKPATNQSPLASATASPTSGTSSVLVQFDATSSSDPDNDPLNFYWDFGDGTTGTGSKPSHTFTNSTGSTLVRTVTLTASDSSGAQGTKTLTITINP
;
A
#
# COMPACT_ATOMS: atom_id res chain seq x y z
N MET A 1 105.32 21.91 56.66
CA MET A 1 105.08 22.22 55.23
C MET A 1 103.61 21.96 54.95
N ILE A 2 102.74 22.98 55.05
CA ILE A 2 102.30 23.86 53.95
C ILE A 2 101.68 23.04 52.80
N ARG A 3 100.33 22.97 52.72
CA ARG A 3 99.53 23.88 51.88
C ARG A 3 98.03 23.72 52.18
N SER A 4 97.41 24.85 52.55
CA SER A 4 95.96 25.08 52.53
C SER A 4 95.45 25.15 51.09
N ILE A 5 94.24 24.61 50.85
CA ILE A 5 93.38 24.93 49.70
C ILE A 5 91.92 24.97 50.22
N PRO A 6 91.07 25.93 49.77
CA PRO A 6 89.99 26.51 50.57
C PRO A 6 88.64 25.81 50.39
N VAL A 7 87.76 26.04 51.37
CA VAL A 7 86.32 25.71 51.35
C VAL A 7 85.61 26.61 50.33
N GLN A 8 85.05 26.03 49.26
CA GLN A 8 84.03 26.69 48.45
C GLN A 8 82.65 26.46 49.09
N HIS A 9 82.12 27.49 49.72
CA HIS A 9 80.67 27.64 49.87
C HIS A 9 80.14 28.27 48.59
N ASP A 10 79.26 27.57 47.89
CA ASP A 10 78.46 28.11 46.79
C ASP A 10 77.22 28.83 47.38
N PRO A 11 77.07 30.16 47.24
CA PRO A 11 75.93 30.86 47.81
C PRO A 11 75.12 31.55 46.71
N THR A 12 74.46 30.83 45.80
CA THR A 12 73.35 31.42 45.02
C THR A 12 72.31 30.40 44.54
N CYS A 13 71.45 29.91 45.44
CA CYS A 13 70.10 29.54 45.03
C CYS A 13 69.15 30.69 45.34
N SER A 14 69.20 31.74 44.51
CA SER A 14 68.17 32.78 44.48
C SER A 14 66.90 32.17 43.88
N ARG A 15 65.96 31.72 44.73
CA ARG A 15 64.60 31.44 44.29
C ARG A 15 63.93 32.78 43.96
N HIS A 16 63.95 33.18 42.69
CA HIS A 16 63.04 34.21 42.20
C HIS A 16 61.60 33.74 42.42
N ARG A 17 60.89 34.38 43.37
CA ARG A 17 59.44 34.29 43.43
C ARG A 17 58.90 35.08 42.24
N ALA A 18 58.65 34.40 41.12
CA ALA A 18 57.92 34.98 40.01
C ALA A 18 56.46 35.18 40.48
N GLY A 19 56.12 36.38 40.92
CA GLY A 19 54.72 36.77 41.12
C GLY A 19 54.08 36.98 39.75
N LEU A 20 52.89 36.41 39.53
CA LEU A 20 52.10 36.65 38.33
C LEU A 20 51.84 38.15 38.18
N SER A 21 52.07 38.69 36.99
CA SER A 21 51.74 40.09 36.70
C SER A 21 50.23 40.28 36.66
N LEU A 22 49.71 41.43 37.11
CA LEU A 22 48.29 41.77 36.96
C LEU A 22 47.83 41.68 35.50
N LEU A 23 48.72 42.01 34.56
CA LEU A 23 48.45 41.88 33.12
C LEU A 23 48.31 40.41 32.68
N GLU A 24 49.11 39.52 33.25
CA GLU A 24 49.04 38.09 32.96
C GLU A 24 47.74 37.50 33.50
N VAL A 25 47.36 37.82 34.75
CA VAL A 25 46.09 37.35 35.34
C VAL A 25 44.89 37.85 34.55
N THR A 26 44.89 39.11 34.13
CA THR A 26 43.80 39.68 33.31
C THR A 26 43.74 39.06 31.92
N MET A 27 44.87 38.81 31.26
CA MET A 27 44.89 38.11 29.98
C MET A 27 44.46 36.65 30.10
N SER A 28 44.93 35.91 31.11
CA SER A 28 44.51 34.53 31.34
C SER A 28 43.02 34.41 31.65
N THR A 29 42.47 35.30 32.48
CA THR A 29 41.03 35.30 32.79
C THR A 29 40.18 35.65 31.58
N LEU A 30 40.63 36.58 30.72
CA LEU A 30 39.96 36.88 29.46
C LEU A 30 39.98 35.68 28.50
N LEU A 31 41.14 35.04 28.34
CA LEU A 31 41.28 33.85 27.49
C LEU A 31 40.43 32.68 27.98
N VAL A 32 40.47 32.39 29.28
CA VAL A 32 39.63 31.34 29.87
C VAL A 32 38.16 31.65 29.70
N SER A 33 37.74 32.90 29.87
CA SER A 33 36.35 33.30 29.66
C SER A 33 35.92 33.07 28.21
N ILE A 34 36.72 33.52 27.24
CA ILE A 34 36.43 33.32 25.81
C ILE A 34 36.36 31.81 25.49
N LEU A 35 37.31 31.01 25.99
CA LEU A 35 37.32 29.56 25.79
C LEU A 35 36.10 28.88 26.41
N LEU A 36 35.65 29.34 27.59
CA LEU A 36 34.46 28.78 28.24
C LEU A 36 33.19 29.13 27.46
N LEU A 37 33.08 30.36 26.94
CA LEU A 37 31.95 30.77 26.11
C LEU A 37 31.88 29.96 24.82
N THR A 38 33.01 29.80 24.12
CA THR A 38 33.04 29.01 22.88
C THR A 38 32.73 27.55 23.15
N ALA A 39 33.29 26.95 24.21
CA ALA A 39 32.98 25.58 24.60
C ALA A 39 31.49 25.38 24.88
N LEU A 40 30.85 26.29 25.62
CA LEU A 40 29.43 26.19 25.94
C LEU A 40 28.54 26.33 24.69
N GLN A 41 28.89 27.24 23.78
CA GLN A 41 28.18 27.39 22.50
C GLN A 41 28.31 26.13 21.63
N THR A 42 29.51 25.55 21.53
CA THR A 42 29.76 24.33 20.77
C THR A 42 29.00 23.14 21.35
N VAL A 43 29.03 22.96 22.67
CA VAL A 43 28.28 21.88 23.35
C VAL A 43 26.78 22.06 23.16
N GLY A 44 26.26 23.29 23.29
CA GLY A 44 24.85 23.58 23.05
C GLY A 44 24.41 23.31 21.61
N ALA A 45 25.25 23.65 20.62
CA ALA A 45 25.00 23.33 19.22
C ALA A 45 25.02 21.82 18.96
N SER A 46 25.95 21.09 19.58
CA SER A 46 26.04 19.62 19.47
C SER A 46 24.78 18.93 19.98
N PHE A 47 24.29 19.27 21.16
CA PHE A 47 23.07 18.68 21.72
C PHE A 47 21.83 18.98 20.87
N ARG A 48 21.71 20.21 20.34
CA ARG A 48 20.62 20.55 19.43
C ARG A 48 20.70 19.70 18.16
N SER A 49 21.88 19.59 17.56
CA SER A 49 22.09 18.78 16.36
C SER A 49 21.69 17.32 16.61
N GLU A 50 22.13 16.73 17.71
CA GLU A 50 21.79 15.35 18.09
C GLU A 50 20.28 15.17 18.25
N PHE A 51 19.62 16.08 18.96
CA PHE A 51 18.17 16.05 19.15
C PHE A 51 17.40 16.19 17.83
N TYR A 52 17.80 17.09 16.93
CA TYR A 52 17.16 17.23 15.62
C TYR A 52 17.37 16.00 14.74
N THR A 53 18.59 15.48 14.68
CA THR A 53 18.89 14.27 13.91
C THR A 53 18.09 13.07 14.44
N ALA A 54 18.00 12.89 15.77
CA ALA A 54 17.20 11.81 16.35
C ALA A 54 15.72 11.91 15.96
N GLN A 55 15.14 13.10 15.98
CA GLN A 55 13.74 13.31 15.56
C GLN A 55 13.54 13.08 14.06
N GLN A 56 14.47 13.50 13.20
CA GLN A 56 14.39 13.24 11.76
C GLN A 56 14.49 11.75 11.44
N THR A 57 15.39 11.02 12.10
CA THR A 57 15.49 9.57 11.96
C THR A 57 14.19 8.89 12.38
N GLN A 58 13.61 9.31 13.52
CA GLN A 58 12.33 8.78 13.96
C GLN A 58 11.19 9.09 12.97
N ALA A 59 11.16 10.31 12.40
CA ALA A 59 10.19 10.70 11.38
C ALA A 59 10.27 9.81 10.13
N ILE A 60 11.49 9.51 9.66
CA ILE A 60 11.72 8.62 8.53
C ILE A 60 11.22 7.21 8.83
N LEU A 61 11.49 6.65 10.01
CA LEU A 61 10.98 5.33 10.40
C LEU A 61 9.44 5.27 10.41
N PHE A 62 8.76 6.33 10.88
CA PHE A 62 7.31 6.41 10.82
C PHE A 62 6.75 6.54 9.40
N ALA A 63 7.50 7.18 8.50
CA ALA A 63 7.15 7.27 7.09
C ALA A 63 7.37 5.92 6.38
N GLU A 64 8.48 5.23 6.65
CA GLU A 64 8.79 3.89 6.12
C GLU A 64 7.75 2.85 6.55
N ASP A 65 7.37 2.85 7.83
CA ASP A 65 6.32 1.99 8.36
C ASP A 65 5.01 2.14 7.57
N MET A 66 4.56 3.39 7.36
CA MET A 66 3.35 3.67 6.57
C MET A 66 3.50 3.29 5.11
N LEU A 67 4.63 3.62 4.50
CA LEU A 67 4.90 3.23 3.11
C LEU A 67 4.88 1.72 2.95
N SER A 68 5.43 0.97 3.92
CA SER A 68 5.42 -0.48 3.88
C SER A 68 4.01 -1.06 3.88
N GLU A 69 3.06 -0.41 4.58
CA GLU A 69 1.65 -0.77 4.54
C GLU A 69 1.04 -0.49 3.15
N ILE A 70 1.26 0.70 2.61
CA ILE A 70 0.65 1.14 1.33
C ILE A 70 1.19 0.34 0.14
N ILE A 71 2.50 0.09 0.06
CA ILE A 71 3.09 -0.62 -1.09
C ILE A 71 2.71 -2.10 -1.16
N GLN A 72 2.06 -2.64 -0.12
CA GLN A 72 1.49 -3.99 -0.13
C GLN A 72 0.08 -4.02 -0.73
N MET A 73 -0.55 -2.86 -0.91
CA MET A 73 -1.88 -2.74 -1.49
C MET A 73 -1.81 -2.82 -3.00
N GLU A 74 -2.94 -3.15 -3.62
CA GLU A 74 -3.02 -3.26 -5.08
C GLU A 74 -2.97 -1.89 -5.73
N TYR A 75 -2.53 -1.85 -6.99
CA TYR A 75 -2.46 -0.58 -7.72
C TYR A 75 -3.85 0.05 -7.86
N GLU A 76 -4.89 -0.76 -8.05
CA GLU A 76 -6.28 -0.38 -8.31
C GLU A 76 -7.13 -1.58 -7.86
N GLU A 77 -8.28 -1.33 -7.21
CA GLU A 77 -9.20 -2.39 -6.79
C GLU A 77 -9.65 -3.26 -7.98
N PRO A 78 -9.83 -4.59 -7.80
CA PRO A 78 -10.28 -5.48 -8.86
C PRO A 78 -11.78 -5.41 -9.21
N ASP A 79 -12.58 -4.58 -8.52
CA ASP A 79 -14.00 -4.41 -8.80
C ASP A 79 -14.26 -3.62 -10.11
N ASP A 80 -15.42 -3.86 -10.75
CA ASP A 80 -15.74 -3.42 -12.12
C ASP A 80 -15.81 -1.87 -12.33
N ASN A 81 -15.61 -1.06 -11.29
CA ASN A 81 -15.70 0.40 -11.39
C ASN A 81 -14.77 1.15 -10.40
N PRO A 82 -13.45 1.11 -10.61
CA PRO A 82 -12.47 1.71 -9.71
C PRO A 82 -12.64 3.24 -9.64
N ILE A 83 -12.77 3.77 -8.43
CA ILE A 83 -12.83 5.20 -8.15
C ILE A 83 -11.53 5.61 -7.46
N PHE A 84 -10.94 6.73 -7.90
CA PHE A 84 -9.75 7.22 -7.21
C PHE A 84 -10.10 7.74 -5.81
N GLY A 85 -9.50 7.13 -4.80
CA GLY A 85 -9.71 7.44 -3.40
C GLY A 85 -10.81 6.58 -2.78
N ARG A 86 -10.87 6.60 -1.45
CA ARG A 86 -11.71 5.73 -0.62
C ARG A 86 -13.14 5.51 -1.12
N GLU A 87 -13.56 4.25 -1.16
CA GLU A 87 -14.87 3.81 -1.64
C GLU A 87 -15.91 3.53 -0.53
N ASN A 88 -17.12 3.13 -0.95
CA ASN A 88 -18.25 2.94 -0.05
C ASN A 88 -18.18 1.58 0.68
N GLY A 89 -17.60 1.60 1.87
CA GLY A 89 -17.40 0.40 2.69
C GLY A 89 -16.14 0.53 3.55
N GLU A 90 -15.21 1.36 3.11
CA GLU A 90 -14.00 1.71 3.81
C GLU A 90 -14.28 2.82 4.85
N GLY A 91 -14.16 2.44 6.12
CA GLY A 91 -14.33 3.36 7.23
C GLY A 91 -13.25 4.46 7.29
N THR A 92 -13.45 5.41 8.19
CA THR A 92 -12.44 6.45 8.54
C THR A 92 -11.69 6.13 9.83
N SER A 93 -12.16 5.15 10.59
CA SER A 93 -11.66 4.80 11.92
C SER A 93 -10.51 3.78 11.92
N ASP A 94 -10.40 2.95 10.88
CA ASP A 94 -9.29 2.03 10.66
C ASP A 94 -9.09 1.83 9.14
N ARG A 95 -8.00 1.15 8.77
CA ARG A 95 -7.57 0.92 7.39
C ARG A 95 -7.59 -0.56 7.02
N LEU A 96 -8.40 -1.36 7.73
CA LEU A 96 -8.47 -2.81 7.52
C LEU A 96 -9.26 -3.17 6.25
N ALA A 97 -10.22 -2.32 5.87
CA ALA A 97 -11.03 -2.49 4.68
C ALA A 97 -10.42 -1.86 3.42
N TRP A 98 -9.33 -1.09 3.55
CA TRP A 98 -8.68 -0.42 2.42
C TRP A 98 -7.82 -1.44 1.70
N ASP A 99 -8.06 -1.62 0.41
CA ASP A 99 -7.52 -2.73 -0.36
C ASP A 99 -6.71 -2.31 -1.59
N ASP A 100 -6.78 -1.04 -1.97
CA ASP A 100 -5.90 -0.44 -2.96
C ASP A 100 -5.08 0.74 -2.42
N VAL A 101 -4.22 1.28 -3.28
CA VAL A 101 -3.24 2.30 -2.92
C VAL A 101 -3.89 3.66 -2.71
N ASP A 102 -4.89 4.01 -3.50
CA ASP A 102 -5.51 5.33 -3.53
C ASP A 102 -6.51 5.57 -2.39
N ASP A 103 -6.98 4.54 -1.71
CA ASP A 103 -7.73 4.66 -0.45
C ASP A 103 -7.01 5.49 0.63
N TYR A 104 -5.68 5.51 0.54
CA TYR A 104 -4.82 6.26 1.42
C TYR A 104 -4.70 7.75 1.05
N ASP A 105 -5.19 8.17 -0.12
CA ASP A 105 -5.10 9.57 -0.52
C ASP A 105 -5.79 10.49 0.49
N GLY A 106 -5.09 11.55 0.87
CA GLY A 106 -5.57 12.51 1.86
C GLY A 106 -5.67 11.98 3.29
N TRP A 107 -5.25 10.74 3.59
CA TRP A 107 -5.28 10.25 4.97
C TRP A 107 -4.31 11.00 5.88
N SER A 108 -4.72 11.21 7.14
CA SER A 108 -3.92 11.86 8.17
C SER A 108 -4.25 11.30 9.55
N SER A 109 -3.25 11.20 10.42
CA SER A 109 -3.42 10.85 11.84
C SER A 109 -2.56 11.70 12.77
N SER A 110 -3.12 12.05 13.92
CA SER A 110 -2.42 12.64 15.07
C SER A 110 -3.22 12.36 16.36
N PRO A 111 -2.73 11.55 17.32
CA PRO A 111 -1.47 10.77 17.29
C PRO A 111 -1.38 9.81 16.11
N LEU A 112 -0.19 9.24 15.89
CA LEU A 112 0.00 8.23 14.85
C LEU A 112 -0.78 6.96 15.20
N GLU A 113 -1.25 6.25 14.19
CA GLU A 113 -2.10 5.06 14.35
C GLU A 113 -1.58 3.88 13.50
N TYR A 114 -1.67 2.68 14.06
CA TYR A 114 -1.51 1.41 13.33
C TYR A 114 -2.67 1.21 12.34
N ARG A 115 -2.57 0.16 11.51
CA ARG A 115 -3.61 -0.16 10.50
C ARG A 115 -4.99 -0.38 11.09
N ASP A 116 -5.06 -0.97 12.28
CA ASP A 116 -6.31 -1.24 13.01
C ASP A 116 -6.89 -0.02 13.75
N GLY A 117 -6.32 1.17 13.54
CA GLY A 117 -6.74 2.42 14.19
C GLY A 117 -6.26 2.57 15.63
N THR A 118 -5.50 1.61 16.17
CA THR A 118 -4.92 1.76 17.52
C THR A 118 -3.77 2.76 17.52
N GLN A 119 -3.70 3.59 18.57
CA GLN A 119 -2.70 4.65 18.67
C GLN A 119 -1.31 4.08 18.97
N ILE A 120 -0.31 4.58 18.26
CA ILE A 120 1.10 4.32 18.54
C ILE A 120 1.50 5.10 19.80
N PRO A 121 2.06 4.46 20.84
CA PRO A 121 2.46 5.14 22.07
C PRO A 121 3.44 6.30 21.84
N ASP A 122 3.35 7.33 22.66
CA ASP A 122 4.25 8.50 22.68
C ASP A 122 4.27 9.32 21.37
N THR A 123 3.20 9.26 20.57
CA THR A 123 3.10 9.98 19.28
C THR A 123 2.11 11.15 19.26
N THR A 124 1.65 11.66 20.39
CA THR A 124 0.59 12.70 20.48
C THR A 124 0.91 14.01 19.77
N SER A 125 2.18 14.39 19.70
CA SER A 125 2.65 15.60 19.00
C SER A 125 2.98 15.36 17.53
N TRP A 126 2.92 14.10 17.08
CA TRP A 126 3.30 13.69 15.74
C TRP A 126 2.08 13.66 14.84
N THR A 127 2.29 13.99 13.58
CA THR A 127 1.27 13.92 12.54
C THR A 127 1.88 13.25 11.32
N ARG A 128 1.17 12.29 10.74
CA ARG A 128 1.52 11.62 9.49
C ARG A 128 0.41 11.85 8.49
N THR A 129 0.77 12.29 7.29
CA THR A 129 -0.16 12.49 6.17
C THR A 129 0.27 11.67 4.97
N VAL A 130 -0.69 11.16 4.22
CA VAL A 130 -0.46 10.46 2.96
C VAL A 130 -1.09 11.25 1.82
N THR A 131 -0.40 11.28 0.68
CA THR A 131 -0.91 11.80 -0.57
C THR A 131 -0.58 10.81 -1.67
N VAL A 132 -1.59 10.42 -2.43
CA VAL A 132 -1.45 9.57 -3.61
C VAL A 132 -1.85 10.39 -4.82
N VAL A 133 -1.03 10.38 -5.85
CA VAL A 133 -1.33 11.09 -7.10
C VAL A 133 -0.99 10.22 -8.30
N ARG A 134 -1.84 10.27 -9.33
CA ARG A 134 -1.48 9.74 -10.65
C ARG A 134 -0.39 10.61 -11.26
N VAL A 135 0.62 9.98 -11.85
CA VAL A 135 1.77 10.67 -12.47
C VAL A 135 2.01 10.16 -13.88
N GLU A 136 2.58 11.01 -14.73
CA GLU A 136 2.88 10.64 -16.12
C GLU A 136 3.98 9.56 -16.14
N ALA A 137 3.74 8.43 -16.82
CA ALA A 137 4.70 7.32 -16.86
C ALA A 137 6.07 7.68 -17.47
N ASN A 138 6.10 8.68 -18.37
CA ASN A 138 7.32 9.20 -19.00
C ASN A 138 7.95 10.38 -18.24
N ASN A 139 7.27 10.94 -17.24
CA ASN A 139 7.73 12.03 -16.39
C ASN A 139 7.08 11.94 -14.99
N PRO A 140 7.57 11.05 -14.10
CA PRO A 140 6.94 10.77 -12.81
C PRO A 140 6.86 11.95 -11.83
N GLU A 141 7.49 13.08 -12.16
CA GLU A 141 7.36 14.31 -11.39
C GLU A 141 6.07 15.09 -11.70
N SER A 142 5.51 14.89 -12.90
CA SER A 142 4.28 15.54 -13.37
C SER A 142 3.05 14.74 -12.93
N THR A 143 2.07 15.42 -12.33
CA THR A 143 0.78 14.83 -12.00
C THR A 143 -0.16 14.87 -13.19
N THR A 144 -0.98 13.84 -13.35
CA THR A 144 -2.01 13.75 -14.39
C THR A 144 -3.35 13.36 -13.77
N ASN A 145 -4.46 13.65 -14.45
CA ASN A 145 -5.78 13.15 -14.07
C ASN A 145 -6.12 11.82 -14.75
N GLN A 146 -5.36 11.45 -15.80
CA GLN A 146 -5.50 10.18 -16.50
C GLN A 146 -4.71 9.10 -15.76
N ASP A 147 -5.26 7.89 -15.75
CA ASP A 147 -4.52 6.75 -15.23
C ASP A 147 -3.53 6.24 -16.28
N ASP A 148 -2.27 6.65 -16.15
CA ASP A 148 -1.16 6.21 -17.01
C ASP A 148 -0.47 4.95 -16.47
N GLY A 149 -1.06 4.27 -15.47
CA GLY A 149 -0.51 3.07 -14.84
C GLY A 149 0.64 3.35 -13.88
N LEU A 150 0.76 4.57 -13.34
CA LEU A 150 1.77 4.96 -12.37
C LEU A 150 1.18 5.95 -11.32
N LYS A 151 1.31 5.58 -10.04
CA LYS A 151 0.92 6.39 -8.88
C LYS A 151 2.17 6.74 -8.06
N ARG A 152 2.24 7.98 -7.56
CA ARG A 152 3.25 8.43 -6.59
C ARG A 152 2.59 8.53 -5.23
N ILE A 153 3.13 7.79 -4.27
CA ILE A 153 2.71 7.79 -2.87
C ILE A 153 3.72 8.64 -2.11
N THR A 154 3.25 9.65 -1.40
CA THR A 154 4.08 10.50 -0.53
C THR A 154 3.57 10.41 0.90
N VAL A 155 4.46 10.06 1.82
CA VAL A 155 4.19 10.09 3.26
C VAL A 155 5.02 11.19 3.89
N THR A 156 4.33 12.13 4.53
CA THR A 156 4.96 13.25 5.23
C THR A 156 4.71 13.13 6.72
N VAL A 157 5.78 13.23 7.52
CA VAL A 157 5.74 13.16 8.97
C VAL A 157 6.20 14.48 9.56
N SER A 158 5.39 15.04 10.44
CA SER A 158 5.65 16.27 11.16
C SER A 158 5.52 16.06 12.67
N LYS A 159 6.13 16.95 13.44
CA LYS A 159 5.95 17.02 14.89
C LYS A 159 5.74 18.47 15.28
N ASP A 160 4.71 18.72 16.09
CA ASP A 160 4.29 20.07 16.48
C ASP A 160 4.10 21.00 15.27
N GLY A 161 3.62 20.44 14.15
CA GLY A 161 3.40 21.14 12.88
C GLY A 161 4.66 21.43 12.04
N VAL A 162 5.84 20.97 12.46
CA VAL A 162 7.08 21.09 11.69
C VAL A 162 7.36 19.78 10.97
N GLU A 163 7.48 19.81 9.65
CA GLU A 163 7.89 18.65 8.85
C GLU A 163 9.30 18.20 9.22
N LEU A 164 9.46 16.92 9.50
CA LEU A 164 10.73 16.30 9.89
C LEU A 164 11.21 15.26 8.88
N GLY A 165 10.31 14.70 8.08
CA GLY A 165 10.64 13.76 7.01
C GLY A 165 9.50 13.62 6.02
N SER A 166 9.85 13.41 4.76
CA SER A 166 8.92 13.06 3.69
C SER A 166 9.58 12.00 2.81
N LEU A 167 8.85 10.93 2.51
CA LEU A 167 9.30 9.86 1.62
C LEU A 167 8.29 9.67 0.51
N SER A 168 8.79 9.49 -0.71
CA SER A 168 7.96 9.21 -1.88
C SER A 168 8.41 7.92 -2.56
N VAL A 169 7.44 7.12 -2.99
CA VAL A 169 7.65 5.92 -3.80
C VAL A 169 6.74 5.96 -5.02
N LEU A 170 7.12 5.24 -6.07
CA LEU A 170 6.32 5.05 -7.27
C LEU A 170 5.81 3.61 -7.30
N GLN A 171 4.53 3.45 -7.59
CA GLN A 171 3.89 2.15 -7.78
C GLN A 171 3.25 2.12 -9.15
N SER A 172 3.57 1.09 -9.93
CA SER A 172 3.03 0.94 -11.28
C SER A 172 2.01 -0.19 -11.32
N GLN A 173 1.04 -0.04 -12.22
CA GLN A 173 0.06 -1.09 -12.54
C GLN A 173 0.73 -2.35 -13.10
N ALA A 174 1.92 -2.22 -13.69
CA ALA A 174 2.65 -3.30 -14.33
C ALA A 174 3.45 -4.20 -13.35
N TRP A 175 3.51 -3.88 -12.05
CA TRP A 175 4.51 -4.44 -11.11
C TRP A 175 4.06 -5.67 -10.30
N ILE A 176 3.19 -6.56 -10.79
CA ILE A 176 2.91 -7.81 -10.02
C ILE A 176 3.01 -9.14 -10.78
N ASN A 177 3.21 -9.15 -12.10
CA ASN A 177 3.26 -10.42 -12.84
C ASN A 177 4.66 -10.93 -13.23
N THR A 178 5.77 -10.35 -12.72
CA THR A 178 7.11 -10.80 -13.18
C THR A 178 8.28 -10.55 -12.22
N ILE A 179 8.14 -10.83 -10.92
CA ILE A 179 9.34 -11.11 -10.10
C ILE A 179 9.34 -12.60 -9.74
N PRO A 180 10.07 -13.44 -10.48
CA PRO A 180 10.37 -14.79 -10.05
C PRO A 180 11.26 -14.72 -8.80
N ASP A 181 10.77 -15.23 -7.67
CA ASP A 181 11.62 -15.54 -6.52
C ASP A 181 12.60 -16.67 -6.95
N PRO A 182 13.92 -16.42 -6.96
CA PRO A 182 14.91 -17.43 -7.37
C PRO A 182 15.02 -18.62 -6.40
N GLU A 183 14.45 -18.54 -5.20
CA GLU A 183 14.63 -19.58 -4.18
C GLU A 183 13.38 -20.42 -3.89
N ASN A 184 12.23 -20.14 -4.54
CA ASN A 184 11.03 -20.98 -4.49
C ASN A 184 10.67 -21.43 -3.05
N HIS A 185 10.76 -20.51 -2.09
CA HIS A 185 10.45 -20.79 -0.68
C HIS A 185 9.01 -20.43 -0.28
N LEU A 186 8.18 -20.01 -1.24
CA LEU A 186 6.74 -19.82 -1.04
C LEU A 186 5.96 -20.66 -2.04
N SER A 187 5.79 -21.94 -1.69
CA SER A 187 4.74 -22.77 -2.28
C SER A 187 3.38 -22.14 -1.99
N THR A 188 2.68 -21.80 -3.08
CA THR A 188 1.23 -21.59 -3.21
C THR A 188 0.64 -20.43 -2.41
N GLY A 189 0.73 -19.27 -3.03
CA GLY A 189 -0.11 -18.13 -2.76
C GLY A 189 0.24 -17.03 -3.73
N SER A 190 -0.17 -17.18 -5.00
CA SER A 190 -0.81 -16.01 -5.60
C SER A 190 -1.74 -15.47 -4.52
N LYS A 191 -1.52 -14.25 -4.01
CA LYS A 191 -2.61 -13.51 -3.37
C LYS A 191 -3.78 -13.66 -4.36
N PRO A 192 -4.95 -14.16 -3.94
CA PRO A 192 -5.99 -14.49 -4.92
C PRO A 192 -6.20 -13.23 -5.73
N ALA A 193 -6.10 -13.33 -7.06
CA ALA A 193 -6.98 -12.50 -7.87
C ALA A 193 -8.35 -12.73 -7.22
N THR A 194 -8.99 -11.68 -6.72
CA THR A 194 -10.39 -11.79 -6.29
C THR A 194 -11.11 -12.55 -7.39
N ASN A 195 -11.61 -13.74 -7.06
CA ASN A 195 -12.12 -14.66 -8.05
C ASN A 195 -13.19 -13.95 -8.88
N GLN A 196 -12.89 -13.72 -10.15
CA GLN A 196 -13.74 -12.98 -11.05
C GLN A 196 -14.92 -13.85 -11.44
N SER A 197 -16.09 -13.25 -11.61
CA SER A 197 -17.27 -14.02 -12.01
C SER A 197 -17.11 -14.56 -13.43
N PRO A 198 -17.53 -15.80 -13.70
CA PRO A 198 -17.50 -16.37 -15.05
C PRO A 198 -18.27 -15.52 -16.07
N LEU A 199 -17.74 -15.39 -17.29
CA LEU A 199 -18.48 -14.84 -18.42
C LEU A 199 -19.35 -15.94 -19.06
N ALA A 200 -20.59 -16.06 -18.61
CA ALA A 200 -21.54 -17.04 -19.12
C ALA A 200 -21.96 -16.73 -20.58
N SER A 201 -21.75 -17.70 -21.47
CA SER A 201 -22.16 -17.63 -22.87
C SER A 201 -22.95 -18.88 -23.24
N ALA A 202 -24.12 -18.68 -23.82
CA ALA A 202 -25.07 -19.74 -24.12
C ALA A 202 -25.65 -19.57 -25.52
N THR A 203 -25.85 -20.68 -26.23
CA THR A 203 -26.63 -20.75 -27.46
C THR A 203 -27.65 -21.88 -27.38
N ALA A 204 -28.71 -21.79 -28.18
CA ALA A 204 -29.76 -22.80 -28.30
C ALA A 204 -30.13 -23.03 -29.76
N SER A 205 -30.43 -24.28 -30.11
CA SER A 205 -30.90 -24.64 -31.45
C SER A 205 -31.88 -25.82 -31.41
N PRO A 206 -33.09 -25.69 -32.00
CA PRO A 206 -33.70 -24.45 -32.51
C PRO A 206 -34.20 -23.54 -31.37
N THR A 207 -34.37 -22.23 -31.64
CA THR A 207 -34.97 -21.29 -30.67
C THR A 207 -36.49 -21.17 -30.80
N SER A 208 -37.11 -21.85 -31.78
CA SER A 208 -38.57 -21.91 -31.92
C SER A 208 -39.06 -23.19 -32.56
N GLY A 209 -40.35 -23.51 -32.36
CA GLY A 209 -41.00 -24.69 -32.92
C GLY A 209 -42.52 -24.67 -32.75
N THR A 210 -43.19 -25.79 -33.09
CA THR A 210 -44.66 -25.96 -32.99
C THR A 210 -45.00 -27.16 -32.12
N SER A 211 -45.94 -26.99 -31.18
CA SER A 211 -46.48 -27.99 -30.26
C SER A 211 -45.45 -28.69 -29.34
N SER A 212 -44.37 -29.27 -29.85
CA SER A 212 -43.27 -29.86 -29.09
C SER A 212 -41.94 -29.65 -29.80
N VAL A 213 -40.93 -29.10 -29.10
CA VAL A 213 -39.61 -28.81 -29.67
C VAL A 213 -38.50 -29.31 -28.75
N LEU A 214 -37.63 -30.17 -29.29
CA LEU A 214 -36.39 -30.58 -28.66
C LEU A 214 -35.31 -29.53 -28.96
N VAL A 215 -34.83 -28.85 -27.93
CA VAL A 215 -33.81 -27.81 -28.02
C VAL A 215 -32.50 -28.35 -27.47
N GLN A 216 -31.42 -28.18 -28.25
CA GLN A 216 -30.06 -28.43 -27.81
C GLN A 216 -29.42 -27.12 -27.35
N PHE A 217 -28.76 -27.14 -26.21
CA PHE A 217 -28.06 -25.99 -25.64
C PHE A 217 -26.55 -26.18 -25.71
N ASP A 218 -25.81 -25.08 -25.80
CA ASP A 218 -24.34 -25.09 -25.80
C ASP A 218 -23.80 -23.91 -24.98
N ALA A 219 -23.08 -24.23 -23.90
CA ALA A 219 -22.39 -23.28 -23.02
C ALA A 219 -20.85 -23.30 -23.19
N THR A 220 -20.31 -24.00 -24.19
CA THR A 220 -18.85 -24.19 -24.34
C THR A 220 -18.07 -22.93 -24.66
N SER A 221 -18.75 -21.85 -25.07
CA SER A 221 -18.14 -20.53 -25.24
C SER A 221 -18.11 -19.71 -23.94
N SER A 222 -18.56 -20.26 -22.81
CA SER A 222 -18.38 -19.61 -21.51
C SER A 222 -16.91 -19.68 -21.11
N SER A 223 -16.42 -18.64 -20.46
CA SER A 223 -15.03 -18.55 -20.02
C SER A 223 -14.97 -17.93 -18.65
N ASP A 224 -13.92 -18.26 -17.92
CA ASP A 224 -13.60 -17.64 -16.66
C ASP A 224 -12.35 -16.74 -16.85
N PRO A 225 -12.34 -15.48 -16.39
CA PRO A 225 -11.17 -14.61 -16.49
C PRO A 225 -9.92 -15.19 -15.82
N ASP A 226 -10.11 -15.97 -14.75
CA ASP A 226 -9.03 -16.63 -14.00
C ASP A 226 -8.67 -18.00 -14.60
N ASN A 227 -9.36 -18.41 -15.68
CA ASN A 227 -9.28 -19.71 -16.35
C ASN A 227 -9.69 -20.90 -15.45
N ASP A 228 -10.55 -20.65 -14.46
CA ASP A 228 -11.08 -21.69 -13.61
C ASP A 228 -12.03 -22.65 -14.36
N PRO A 229 -12.05 -23.96 -14.00
CA PRO A 229 -13.02 -24.90 -14.55
C PRO A 229 -14.45 -24.54 -14.15
N LEU A 230 -15.34 -24.45 -15.13
CA LEU A 230 -16.74 -24.07 -14.93
C LEU A 230 -17.68 -25.28 -14.79
N ASN A 231 -18.57 -25.19 -13.82
CA ASN A 231 -19.77 -26.02 -13.71
C ASN A 231 -20.97 -25.28 -14.29
N PHE A 232 -21.88 -26.02 -14.93
CA PHE A 232 -23.03 -25.43 -15.61
C PHE A 232 -24.34 -26.01 -15.09
N TYR A 233 -25.25 -25.10 -14.72
CA TYR A 233 -26.61 -25.39 -14.32
C TYR A 233 -27.59 -24.64 -15.22
N TRP A 234 -28.70 -25.30 -15.56
CA TRP A 234 -29.72 -24.76 -16.45
C TRP A 234 -31.08 -24.81 -15.77
N ASP A 235 -31.79 -23.69 -15.75
CA ASP A 235 -33.22 -23.61 -15.48
C ASP A 235 -33.94 -23.40 -16.82
N PHE A 236 -34.80 -24.34 -17.22
CA PHE A 236 -35.49 -24.26 -18.50
C PHE A 236 -36.72 -23.34 -18.47
N GLY A 237 -37.09 -22.79 -17.31
CA GLY A 237 -38.22 -21.86 -17.16
C GLY A 237 -39.59 -22.54 -17.25
N ASP A 238 -39.64 -23.87 -17.16
CA ASP A 238 -40.85 -24.70 -17.09
C ASP A 238 -40.95 -25.54 -15.81
N GLY A 239 -40.05 -25.28 -14.85
CA GLY A 239 -39.94 -26.01 -13.59
C GLY A 239 -38.99 -27.21 -13.65
N THR A 240 -38.38 -27.48 -14.81
CA THR A 240 -37.34 -28.51 -14.97
C THR A 240 -35.96 -27.89 -15.16
N THR A 241 -34.92 -28.69 -14.87
CA THR A 241 -33.54 -28.22 -14.76
C THR A 241 -32.58 -29.18 -15.45
N GLY A 242 -31.40 -28.70 -15.84
CA GLY A 242 -30.35 -29.50 -16.47
C GLY A 242 -28.95 -29.14 -15.96
N THR A 243 -27.96 -29.99 -16.27
CA THR A 243 -26.55 -29.78 -15.90
C THR A 243 -25.61 -30.11 -17.05
N GLY A 244 -24.42 -29.52 -17.04
CA GLY A 244 -23.37 -29.76 -18.02
C GLY A 244 -23.35 -28.74 -19.16
N SER A 245 -22.32 -28.79 -20.00
CA SER A 245 -22.07 -27.79 -21.04
C SER A 245 -22.97 -27.91 -22.27
N LYS A 246 -23.54 -29.09 -22.53
CA LYS A 246 -24.42 -29.35 -23.69
C LYS A 246 -25.65 -30.20 -23.36
N PRO A 247 -26.57 -29.73 -22.49
CA PRO A 247 -27.81 -30.46 -22.25
C PRO A 247 -28.80 -30.28 -23.41
N SER A 248 -29.82 -31.12 -23.43
CA SER A 248 -30.98 -30.99 -24.32
C SER A 248 -32.25 -31.03 -23.50
N HIS A 249 -33.27 -30.26 -23.90
CA HIS A 249 -34.57 -30.26 -23.24
C HIS A 249 -35.72 -30.18 -24.24
N THR A 250 -36.86 -30.81 -23.93
CA THR A 250 -38.04 -30.78 -24.78
C THR A 250 -39.11 -29.89 -24.16
N PHE A 251 -39.49 -28.82 -24.87
CA PHE A 251 -40.60 -27.97 -24.48
C PHE A 251 -41.88 -28.40 -25.19
N THR A 252 -42.95 -28.58 -24.43
CA THR A 252 -44.28 -28.89 -24.98
C THR A 252 -45.26 -27.76 -24.68
N ASN A 253 -45.97 -27.31 -25.71
CA ASN A 253 -47.07 -26.37 -25.60
C ASN A 253 -48.39 -27.10 -25.84
N SER A 254 -49.20 -27.21 -24.78
CA SER A 254 -50.54 -27.80 -24.82
C SER A 254 -51.65 -26.74 -24.93
N THR A 255 -51.28 -25.48 -25.11
CA THR A 255 -52.21 -24.35 -25.19
C THR A 255 -52.49 -23.97 -26.64
N GLY A 256 -53.64 -23.31 -26.89
CA GLY A 256 -53.98 -22.77 -28.21
C GLY A 256 -53.29 -21.44 -28.54
N SER A 257 -52.21 -21.08 -27.85
CA SER A 257 -51.51 -19.79 -28.00
C SER A 257 -50.01 -19.97 -27.89
N THR A 258 -49.23 -19.02 -28.41
CA THR A 258 -47.76 -19.08 -28.34
C THR A 258 -47.26 -19.03 -26.90
N LEU A 259 -46.38 -19.95 -26.53
CA LEU A 259 -45.74 -20.05 -25.23
C LEU A 259 -44.28 -19.60 -25.36
N VAL A 260 -43.84 -18.69 -24.50
CA VAL A 260 -42.45 -18.21 -24.43
C VAL A 260 -41.81 -18.72 -23.15
N ARG A 261 -40.63 -19.34 -23.26
CA ARG A 261 -39.84 -19.84 -22.14
C ARG A 261 -38.52 -19.09 -22.04
N THR A 262 -38.23 -18.58 -20.85
CA THR A 262 -36.93 -18.00 -20.51
C THR A 262 -36.07 -19.09 -19.89
N VAL A 263 -35.01 -19.46 -20.58
CA VAL A 263 -34.01 -20.43 -20.11
C VAL A 263 -32.85 -19.66 -19.51
N THR A 264 -32.39 -20.05 -18.32
CA THR A 264 -31.27 -19.40 -17.62
C THR A 264 -30.12 -20.40 -17.45
N LEU A 265 -28.97 -20.08 -18.04
CA LEU A 265 -27.69 -20.70 -17.73
C LEU A 265 -27.09 -20.00 -16.50
N THR A 266 -26.58 -20.79 -15.56
CA THR A 266 -25.69 -20.36 -14.49
C THR A 266 -24.37 -21.12 -14.63
N ALA A 267 -23.28 -20.40 -14.87
CA ALA A 267 -21.92 -20.92 -14.86
C ALA A 267 -21.28 -20.56 -13.52
N SER A 268 -20.69 -21.54 -12.83
CA SER A 268 -20.06 -21.35 -11.52
C SER A 268 -18.65 -21.92 -11.51
N ASP A 269 -17.70 -21.20 -10.93
CA ASP A 269 -16.34 -21.71 -10.68
C ASP A 269 -16.27 -22.53 -9.38
N SER A 270 -15.07 -22.97 -9.01
CA SER A 270 -14.80 -23.71 -7.76
C SER A 270 -14.73 -22.84 -6.50
N SER A 271 -14.60 -21.53 -6.66
CA SER A 271 -14.44 -20.54 -5.60
C SER A 271 -15.78 -19.95 -5.14
N GLY A 272 -16.84 -20.17 -5.93
CA GLY A 272 -18.23 -19.83 -5.61
C GLY A 272 -18.81 -18.66 -6.39
N ALA A 273 -18.07 -18.00 -7.29
CA ALA A 273 -18.64 -16.94 -8.11
C ALA A 273 -19.43 -17.51 -9.31
N GLN A 274 -20.33 -16.69 -9.84
CA GLN A 274 -21.33 -17.14 -10.81
C GLN A 274 -21.62 -16.10 -11.88
N GLY A 275 -21.61 -16.55 -13.13
CA GLY A 275 -22.13 -15.81 -14.28
C GLY A 275 -23.46 -16.38 -14.76
N THR A 276 -24.36 -15.53 -15.26
CA THR A 276 -25.64 -15.99 -15.82
C THR A 276 -25.88 -15.52 -17.24
N LYS A 277 -26.61 -16.33 -18.02
CA LYS A 277 -27.04 -15.99 -19.38
C LYS A 277 -28.46 -16.49 -19.64
N THR A 278 -29.33 -15.62 -20.12
CA THR A 278 -30.71 -15.98 -20.47
C THR A 278 -30.89 -16.17 -21.99
N LEU A 279 -31.69 -17.17 -22.37
CA LEU A 279 -32.14 -17.45 -23.73
C LEU A 279 -33.67 -17.50 -23.78
N THR A 280 -34.24 -17.18 -24.94
CA THR A 280 -35.71 -17.21 -25.14
C THR A 280 -36.06 -18.28 -26.16
N ILE A 281 -36.98 -19.18 -25.78
CA ILE A 281 -37.52 -20.23 -26.66
C ILE A 281 -39.01 -19.99 -26.90
N THR A 282 -39.41 -19.97 -28.17
CA THR A 282 -40.80 -19.71 -28.57
C THR A 282 -41.47 -20.97 -29.12
N ILE A 283 -42.50 -21.47 -28.44
CA ILE A 283 -43.27 -22.63 -28.87
C ILE A 283 -44.66 -22.18 -29.33
N ASN A 284 -44.89 -22.25 -30.64
CA ASN A 284 -46.20 -21.97 -31.22
C ASN A 284 -47.18 -23.14 -30.96
N PRO A 285 -48.49 -22.89 -30.95
CA PRO A 285 -49.50 -23.94 -30.81
C PRO A 285 -49.34 -25.03 -31.88
#